data_AF-A0A4Q4DDY3-F1
#
_entry.id   AF-A0A4Q4DDY3-F1
#
_cell.length_a   1.000
_cell.length_b   1.000
_cell.length_c   1.000
_cell.angle_alpha   90.00
_cell.angle_beta   90.00
_cell.angle_gamma   90.00
#
_symmetry.space_group_name_H-M   'P 1'
#
loop_
_entity.id
_entity.type
_entity.pdbx_description
1 polymer ?
#
loop_
_entity_poly.entity_id
_entity_poly.type
_entity_poly.pdbx_seq_one_letter_code
_entity_poly.pdbx_strand_id
1 'polypeptide(L)'
;MSLGTAHVSRALDVARDWKPPRDLPSERRSSFSIELARAQVWAGLMDDAFESLKAARRVAPQHTREHPWAREDTATLRRLKRADAEELTAFAAWIGAV
;
A
#
# COMPACT_ATOMS: atom_id res chain seq x y z
N MET A 1 -1.22 -27.08 -9.12
CA MET A 1 -2.00 -26.17 -9.99
C MET A 1 -2.14 -24.84 -9.26
N SER A 2 -1.29 -23.86 -9.58
CA SER A 2 -1.33 -22.52 -8.99
C SER A 2 -2.01 -21.56 -9.97
N LEU A 3 -3.28 -21.25 -9.73
CA LEU A 3 -4.04 -20.22 -10.45
C LEU A 3 -4.30 -19.01 -9.54
N GLY A 4 -3.31 -18.62 -8.71
CA GLY A 4 -3.53 -17.64 -7.63
C GLY A 4 -2.91 -16.26 -7.83
N THR A 5 -1.73 -16.15 -8.45
CA THR A 5 -0.95 -14.90 -8.41
C THR A 5 -1.06 -14.06 -9.68
N ALA A 6 -1.05 -14.71 -10.86
CA ALA A 6 -1.00 -13.98 -12.14
C ALA A 6 -2.27 -13.18 -12.48
N HIS A 7 -3.45 -13.65 -12.06
CA HIS A 7 -4.71 -12.93 -12.32
C HIS A 7 -4.91 -11.76 -11.35
N VAL A 8 -4.45 -11.89 -10.10
CA VAL A 8 -4.46 -10.81 -9.13
C VAL A 8 -3.54 -9.69 -9.59
N SER A 9 -2.31 -10.01 -10.02
CA SER A 9 -1.40 -9.00 -10.59
C SER A 9 -2.02 -8.25 -11.76
N ARG A 10 -2.71 -8.94 -12.68
CA ARG A 10 -3.35 -8.28 -13.84
C ARG A 10 -4.52 -7.37 -13.45
N ALA A 11 -5.33 -7.78 -12.48
CA ALA A 11 -6.43 -6.94 -11.98
C ALA A 11 -5.89 -5.70 -11.24
N LEU A 12 -4.79 -5.86 -10.51
CA LEU A 12 -4.09 -4.75 -9.84
C LEU A 12 -3.39 -3.84 -10.86
N ASP A 13 -2.87 -4.37 -11.96
CA ASP A 13 -2.28 -3.59 -13.05
C ASP A 13 -3.32 -2.71 -13.76
N VAL A 14 -4.51 -3.26 -14.05
CA VAL A 14 -5.63 -2.48 -14.61
C VAL A 14 -6.09 -1.39 -13.63
N ALA A 15 -6.10 -1.70 -12.32
CA ALA A 15 -6.41 -0.72 -11.30
C ALA A 15 -5.29 0.34 -11.17
N ARG A 16 -4.01 -0.04 -11.30
CA ARG A 16 -2.85 0.87 -11.32
C ARG A 16 -2.86 1.81 -12.52
N ASP A 17 -3.29 1.31 -13.68
CA ASP A 17 -3.34 2.08 -14.92
C ASP A 17 -4.58 2.99 -14.98
N TRP A 18 -5.57 2.72 -14.12
CA TRP A 18 -6.63 3.69 -13.84
C TRP A 18 -6.06 4.87 -13.04
N LYS A 19 -5.65 5.90 -13.77
CA LYS A 19 -5.30 7.21 -13.19
C LYS A 19 -6.59 7.94 -12.84
N PRO A 20 -6.94 8.07 -11.54
CA PRO A 20 -8.07 8.90 -11.16
C PRO A 20 -7.89 10.31 -11.74
N PRO A 21 -8.92 10.90 -12.41
CA PRO A 21 -8.84 12.26 -12.92
C PRO A 21 -8.33 13.21 -11.84
N ARG A 22 -7.51 14.20 -12.24
CA ARG A 22 -6.86 15.15 -11.32
C ARG A 22 -7.86 15.97 -10.48
N ASP A 23 -9.14 15.95 -10.88
CA ASP A 23 -10.27 16.58 -10.21
C ASP A 23 -10.79 15.78 -9.00
N LEU A 24 -10.27 14.57 -8.76
CA LEU A 24 -10.59 13.80 -7.56
C LEU A 24 -9.81 14.33 -6.34
N PRO A 25 -10.50 14.51 -5.18
CA PRO A 25 -9.86 14.86 -3.93
C PRO A 25 -8.66 13.96 -3.64
N SER A 26 -7.58 14.54 -3.11
CA SER A 26 -6.36 13.82 -2.73
C SER A 26 -6.64 12.61 -1.85
N GLU A 27 -7.66 12.70 -0.98
CA GLU A 27 -8.17 11.60 -0.14
C GLU A 27 -8.64 10.38 -0.94
N ARG A 28 -9.36 10.56 -2.05
CA ARG A 28 -9.82 9.41 -2.86
C ARG A 28 -8.65 8.74 -3.56
N ARG A 29 -7.67 9.52 -4.00
CA ARG A 29 -6.46 9.01 -4.67
C ARG A 29 -5.53 8.26 -3.71
N SER A 30 -5.41 8.73 -2.46
CA SER A 30 -4.67 8.02 -1.43
C SER A 30 -5.42 6.78 -0.93
N SER A 31 -6.74 6.84 -0.73
CA SER A 31 -7.54 5.67 -0.36
C SER A 31 -7.39 4.53 -1.35
N PHE A 32 -7.44 4.82 -2.67
CA PHE A 32 -7.20 3.81 -3.69
C PHE A 32 -5.83 3.14 -3.54
N SER A 33 -4.78 3.94 -3.29
CA SER A 33 -3.43 3.40 -3.09
C SER A 33 -3.32 2.55 -1.81
N ILE A 34 -4.08 2.88 -0.77
CA ILE A 34 -4.16 2.10 0.48
C ILE A 34 -4.90 0.78 0.27
N GLU A 35 -6.02 0.81 -0.46
CA GLU A 35 -6.78 -0.39 -0.83
C GLU A 35 -5.95 -1.34 -1.71
N LEU A 36 -5.20 -0.78 -2.66
CA LEU A 36 -4.25 -1.52 -3.48
C LEU A 36 -3.15 -2.17 -2.62
N ALA A 37 -2.57 -1.43 -1.69
CA ALA A 37 -1.56 -1.95 -0.76
C ALA A 37 -2.11 -3.13 0.06
N ARG A 38 -3.35 -3.01 0.56
CA ARG A 38 -4.03 -4.07 1.30
C ARG A 38 -4.19 -5.34 0.47
N ALA A 39 -4.69 -5.20 -0.76
CA ALA A 39 -4.83 -6.33 -1.66
C ALA A 39 -3.49 -7.01 -1.94
N GLN A 40 -2.42 -6.23 -2.10
CA GLN A 40 -1.05 -6.74 -2.30
C GLN A 40 -0.52 -7.48 -1.07
N VAL A 41 -0.76 -6.98 0.15
CA VAL A 41 -0.42 -7.69 1.40
C VAL A 41 -1.12 -9.05 1.44
N TRP A 42 -2.42 -9.09 1.15
CA TRP A 42 -3.18 -10.35 1.13
C TRP A 42 -2.73 -11.31 0.02
N ALA A 43 -2.25 -10.77 -1.10
CA ALA A 43 -1.72 -11.55 -2.22
C ALA A 43 -0.26 -12.03 -2.01
N GLY A 44 0.39 -11.67 -0.91
CA GLY A 44 1.81 -12.01 -0.68
C GLY A 44 2.81 -11.07 -1.36
N LEU A 45 2.36 -10.00 -2.02
CA LEU A 45 3.15 -9.06 -2.81
C LEU A 45 3.70 -7.92 -1.93
N MET A 46 4.58 -8.26 -0.99
CA MET A 46 5.01 -7.34 0.09
C MET A 46 5.80 -6.12 -0.41
N ASP A 47 6.59 -6.27 -1.49
CA ASP A 47 7.31 -5.15 -2.10
C ASP A 47 6.37 -4.15 -2.77
N ASP A 48 5.44 -4.67 -3.58
CA ASP A 48 4.44 -3.84 -4.26
C ASP A 48 3.52 -3.13 -3.27
N ALA A 49 3.12 -3.83 -2.20
CA ALA A 49 2.35 -3.24 -1.10
C ALA A 49 3.06 -2.02 -0.50
N PHE A 50 4.36 -2.13 -0.26
CA PHE A 50 5.13 -1.02 0.30
C PHE A 50 5.23 0.16 -0.65
N GLU A 51 5.44 -0.08 -1.95
CA GLU A 51 5.41 0.98 -2.97
C GLU A 51 4.06 1.69 -3.05
N SER A 52 2.96 0.95 -2.94
CA SER A 52 1.60 1.51 -2.90
C SER A 52 1.37 2.38 -1.67
N LEU A 53 1.87 1.98 -0.48
CA LEU A 53 1.82 2.83 0.73
C LEU A 53 2.66 4.09 0.59
N LYS A 54 3.84 4.01 -0.06
CA LYS A 54 4.65 5.20 -0.38
C LYS A 54 3.92 6.14 -1.34
N ALA A 55 3.22 5.60 -2.33
CA ALA A 55 2.38 6.39 -3.24
C ALA A 55 1.23 7.09 -2.49
N ALA A 56 0.52 6.38 -1.60
CA ALA A 56 -0.52 6.96 -0.75
C ALA A 56 0.01 8.15 0.08
N ARG A 57 1.17 7.97 0.73
CA ARG A 57 1.84 9.01 1.50
C ARG A 57 2.20 10.24 0.67
N ARG A 58 2.68 10.06 -0.57
CA ARG A 58 3.01 11.18 -1.48
C ARG A 58 1.76 11.98 -1.88
N VAL A 59 0.61 11.32 -1.99
CA VAL A 59 -0.65 11.94 -2.44
C VAL A 59 -1.38 12.65 -1.30
N ALA A 60 -1.54 12.00 -0.15
CA ALA A 60 -2.20 12.57 1.02
C ALA A 60 -1.54 12.02 2.30
N PRO A 61 -0.45 12.64 2.78
CA PRO A 61 0.33 12.12 3.90
C PRO A 61 -0.49 12.06 5.20
N GLN A 62 -1.30 13.08 5.47
CA GLN A 62 -2.10 13.15 6.70
C GLN A 62 -3.19 12.07 6.70
N HIS A 63 -3.94 11.95 5.61
CA HIS A 63 -4.94 10.90 5.42
C HIS A 63 -4.34 9.50 5.54
N THR A 64 -3.21 9.26 4.86
CA THR A 64 -2.51 7.97 4.94
C THR A 64 -2.07 7.65 6.36
N ARG A 65 -1.57 8.66 7.09
CA ARG A 65 -1.19 8.49 8.48
C ARG A 65 -2.36 8.17 9.39
N GLU A 66 -3.53 8.73 9.14
CA GLU A 66 -4.73 8.54 9.96
C GLU A 66 -5.48 7.24 9.62
N HIS A 67 -5.29 6.72 8.40
CA HIS A 67 -6.00 5.56 7.89
C HIS A 67 -5.66 4.26 8.65
N PRO A 68 -6.63 3.57 9.28
CA PRO A 68 -6.39 2.35 10.05
C PRO A 68 -5.71 1.25 9.24
N TRP A 69 -6.16 1.03 8.00
CA TRP A 69 -5.62 -0.02 7.14
C TRP A 69 -4.16 0.22 6.75
N ALA A 70 -3.77 1.47 6.50
CA ALA A 70 -2.38 1.78 6.18
C ALA A 70 -1.45 1.46 7.36
N ARG A 71 -1.90 1.69 8.60
CA ARG A 71 -1.15 1.30 9.81
C ARG A 71 -1.06 -0.21 9.98
N GLU A 72 -2.19 -0.92 9.86
CA GLU A 72 -2.26 -2.38 9.97
C GLU A 72 -1.37 -3.08 8.93
N ASP A 73 -1.46 -2.63 7.68
CA ASP A 73 -0.72 -3.22 6.58
C ASP A 73 0.78 -2.91 6.72
N THR A 74 1.15 -1.71 7.17
CA THR A 74 2.55 -1.38 7.51
C THR A 74 3.09 -2.23 8.65
N ALA A 75 2.31 -2.47 9.71
CA ALA A 75 2.70 -3.36 10.81
C ALA A 75 2.90 -4.81 10.33
N THR A 76 2.02 -5.26 9.42
CA THR A 76 2.10 -6.58 8.81
C THR A 76 3.36 -6.71 7.95
N LEU A 77 3.63 -5.73 7.09
CA LEU A 77 4.85 -5.66 6.30
C LEU A 77 6.10 -5.71 7.18
N ARG A 78 6.14 -4.96 8.29
CA ARG A 78 7.30 -4.97 9.19
C ARG A 78 7.52 -6.31 9.89
N ARG A 79 6.45 -7.03 10.23
CA ARG A 79 6.53 -8.38 10.82
C ARG A 79 7.05 -9.41 9.82
N LEU A 80 6.65 -9.28 8.55
CA LEU A 80 6.99 -10.23 7.50
C LEU A 80 8.35 -9.92 6.83
N LYS A 81 8.73 -8.64 6.72
CA LYS A 81 10.01 -8.16 6.15
C LYS A 81 11.06 -7.82 7.22
N ARG A 82 11.30 -8.73 8.17
CA ARG A 82 12.17 -8.51 9.34
C ARG A 82 13.64 -8.15 9.03
N ALA A 83 14.12 -8.23 7.78
CA ALA A 83 15.55 -8.15 7.48
C ALA A 83 16.05 -6.89 6.74
N ASP A 84 15.30 -6.23 5.84
CA ASP A 84 15.99 -5.46 4.78
C ASP A 84 15.38 -4.11 4.34
N ALA A 85 14.70 -3.36 5.20
CA ALA A 85 14.27 -2.02 4.79
C ALA A 85 14.29 -1.00 5.93
N GLU A 86 15.41 -0.29 6.06
CA GLU A 86 15.50 0.95 6.85
C GLU A 86 14.36 1.92 6.48
N GLU A 87 14.00 1.97 5.19
CA GLU A 87 12.86 2.75 4.69
C GLU A 87 11.51 2.29 5.27
N LEU A 88 11.30 0.97 5.41
CA LEU A 88 10.07 0.42 6.00
C LEU A 88 10.00 0.71 7.51
N THR A 89 11.14 0.64 8.21
CA THR A 89 11.23 1.01 9.63
C THR A 89 10.92 2.50 9.82
N ALA A 90 11.50 3.36 8.99
CA ALA A 90 11.21 4.79 9.02
C ALA A 90 9.73 5.09 8.70
N PHE A 91 9.16 4.37 7.72
CA PHE A 91 7.75 4.51 7.36
C PHE A 91 6.83 4.06 8.50
N ALA A 92 7.13 2.92 9.15
CA ALA A 92 6.39 2.41 10.29
C ALA A 92 6.41 3.36 11.49
N ALA A 93 7.57 3.94 11.81
CA ALA A 93 7.70 4.94 12.85
C ALA A 93 6.86 6.19 12.53
N TRP A 94 6.92 6.66 11.28
CA TRP A 94 6.15 7.82 10.83
C TRP A 94 4.63 7.62 10.92
N ILE A 95 4.13 6.45 10.49
CA ILE A 95 2.69 6.17 10.47
C ILE A 95 2.13 5.79 11.86
N GLY A 96 3.02 5.51 12.83
CA GLY A 96 2.66 5.08 14.17
C GLY A 96 2.30 3.59 14.25
N ALA A 97 2.81 2.77 13.33
CA ALA A 97 2.55 1.34 13.29
C ALA A 97 3.54 0.53 14.13
N VAL A 98 4.10 1.09 15.21
CA VAL A 98 5.18 0.49 16.05
C VAL A 98 4.70 -0.68 16.88
#